data_AF-A0A1F6S3B4-F1
#
_entry.id   AF-A0A1F6S3B4-F1
#
_cell.length_a   1.000
_cell.length_b   1.000
_cell.length_c   1.000
_cell.angle_alpha   90.00
_cell.angle_beta   90.00
_cell.angle_gamma   90.00
#
_symmetry.space_group_name_H-M   'P 1'
#
loop_
_entity.id
_entity.type
_entity.pdbx_description
1 polymer ?
#
loop_
_entity_poly.entity_id
_entity_poly.type
_entity_poly.pdbx_seq_one_letter_code
_entity_poly.pdbx_strand_id
1 'polypeptide(L)'
;MQKNKKDQLQYDEWWSNFTSANIDDPGTIYRVNRIIKKIKSLKVKDVVDAGCGSGELLKKIWKKTNGLKLSGFDVSQKIIERNKNLYSEIDFFCLNLNEPDISLNKKFDMVINCEVIEHLHEWQRAISTLSNLTKNNGYLLITTQSGKIFNHHKVLGHIQHFKKEDLESEMKINNLEIIESSYAGWPFMNLKNIILSLLFKDIKKSTIITSKKGVANKLAFRIFSYLYSISSQKRGPQIFILAQKIS
;
A
#
# COMPACT_ATOMS: atom_id res chain seq x y z
N MET A 1 -18.33 8.39 -12.95
CA MET A 1 -19.16 8.83 -11.82
C MET A 1 -18.31 9.69 -10.89
N GLN A 2 -18.61 10.99 -10.77
CA GLN A 2 -17.92 11.87 -9.83
C GLN A 2 -18.19 11.39 -8.40
N LYS A 3 -17.14 11.09 -7.62
CA LYS A 3 -17.27 10.86 -6.18
C LYS A 3 -17.91 12.10 -5.56
N ASN A 4 -18.91 11.90 -4.72
CA ASN A 4 -19.64 12.98 -4.08
C ASN A 4 -18.65 13.79 -3.22
N LYS A 5 -18.71 15.14 -3.25
CA LYS A 5 -17.77 16.03 -2.52
C LYS A 5 -17.65 15.69 -1.02
N LYS A 6 -18.71 15.09 -0.46
CA LYS A 6 -18.79 14.56 0.91
C LYS A 6 -17.91 13.33 1.17
N ASP A 7 -17.77 12.43 0.19
CA ASP A 7 -16.93 11.22 0.30
C ASP A 7 -15.45 11.57 0.24
N GLN A 8 -15.09 12.58 -0.56
CA GLN A 8 -13.72 13.09 -0.63
C GLN A 8 -13.32 13.83 0.66
N LEU A 9 -14.23 14.65 1.22
CA LEU A 9 -14.03 15.28 2.53
C LEU A 9 -13.86 14.25 3.66
N GLN A 10 -14.66 13.17 3.65
CA GLN A 10 -14.49 12.08 4.62
C GLN A 10 -13.17 11.32 4.43
N TYR A 11 -12.73 11.11 3.19
CA TYR A 11 -11.42 10.51 2.88
C TYR A 11 -10.28 11.38 3.41
N ASP A 12 -10.31 12.68 3.14
CA ASP A 12 -9.30 13.65 3.57
C ASP A 12 -9.21 13.77 5.09
N GLU A 13 -10.35 13.82 5.78
CA GLU A 13 -10.41 13.86 7.24
C GLU A 13 -9.95 12.53 7.87
N TRP A 14 -10.33 11.40 7.26
CA TRP A 14 -9.93 10.08 7.71
C TRP A 14 -8.42 9.88 7.61
N TRP A 15 -7.83 10.11 6.43
CA TRP A 15 -6.38 9.97 6.26
C TRP A 15 -5.58 11.02 7.04
N SER A 16 -6.07 12.26 7.15
CA SER A 16 -5.41 13.26 8.01
C SER A 16 -5.30 12.79 9.46
N ASN A 17 -6.26 12.01 9.97
CA ASN A 17 -6.26 11.47 11.33
C ASN A 17 -5.61 10.08 11.45
N PHE A 18 -5.59 9.28 10.39
CA PHE A 18 -5.07 7.90 10.39
C PHE A 18 -3.54 7.83 10.23
N THR A 19 -2.94 8.83 9.60
CA THR A 19 -1.54 8.82 9.16
C THR A 19 -0.51 8.73 10.29
N SER A 20 -0.84 9.16 11.51
CA SER A 20 0.05 9.00 12.68
C SER A 20 -0.04 7.63 13.36
N ALA A 21 -1.12 6.87 13.18
CA ALA A 21 -1.38 5.62 13.91
C ALA A 21 -0.68 4.39 13.29
N ASN A 22 -0.43 4.41 11.98
CA ASN A 22 -0.05 3.21 11.21
C ASN A 22 1.46 3.01 10.95
N ILE A 23 2.30 4.00 11.28
CA ILE A 23 3.73 4.02 10.89
C ILE A 23 4.54 2.91 11.55
N ASP A 24 4.12 2.50 12.76
CA ASP A 24 4.78 1.49 13.59
C ASP A 24 4.03 0.15 13.60
N ASP A 25 2.95 -0.01 12.82
CA ASP A 25 2.26 -1.30 12.72
C ASP A 25 3.24 -2.35 12.18
N PRO A 26 3.36 -3.51 12.85
CA PRO A 26 4.26 -4.58 12.43
C PRO A 26 4.04 -5.05 10.98
N GLY A 27 2.80 -5.01 10.49
CA GLY A 27 2.45 -5.37 9.11
C GLY A 27 3.00 -4.35 8.12
N THR A 28 2.85 -3.07 8.42
CA THR A 28 3.48 -1.97 7.68
C THR A 28 5.00 -2.15 7.63
N ILE A 29 5.65 -2.41 8.77
CA ILE A 29 7.11 -2.61 8.84
C ILE A 29 7.54 -3.80 7.97
N TYR A 30 6.82 -4.93 8.07
CA TYR A 30 7.09 -6.12 7.26
C TYR A 30 7.03 -5.82 5.75
N ARG A 31 5.97 -5.15 5.29
CA ARG A 31 5.81 -4.76 3.87
C ARG A 31 6.91 -3.80 3.41
N VAL A 32 7.14 -2.73 4.15
CA VAL A 32 8.16 -1.72 3.83
C VAL A 32 9.54 -2.37 3.67
N ASN A 33 9.91 -3.28 4.58
CA ASN A 33 11.19 -3.97 4.51
C ASN A 33 11.31 -4.85 3.27
N ARG A 34 10.24 -5.55 2.86
CA ARG A 34 10.23 -6.33 1.61
C ARG A 34 10.36 -5.44 0.38
N ILE A 35 9.64 -4.32 0.34
CA ILE A 35 9.71 -3.34 -0.75
C ILE A 35 11.13 -2.78 -0.89
N ILE A 36 11.72 -2.30 0.21
CA ILE A 36 13.10 -1.76 0.22
C ILE A 36 14.11 -2.82 -0.23
N LYS A 37 13.94 -4.09 0.21
CA LYS A 37 14.79 -5.19 -0.25
C LYS A 37 14.72 -5.37 -1.77
N LYS A 38 13.53 -5.30 -2.37
CA LYS A 38 13.34 -5.40 -3.82
C LYS A 38 13.92 -4.22 -4.59
N ILE A 39 13.70 -3.00 -4.12
CA ILE A 39 14.30 -1.79 -4.69
C ILE A 39 15.84 -1.93 -4.75
N LYS A 40 16.46 -2.38 -3.65
CA LYS A 40 17.92 -2.58 -3.59
C LYS A 40 18.41 -3.70 -4.50
N SER A 41 17.73 -4.84 -4.55
CA SER A 41 18.16 -5.97 -5.36
C SER A 41 18.06 -5.70 -6.86
N LEU A 42 17.03 -4.95 -7.28
CA LEU A 42 16.76 -4.64 -8.68
C LEU A 42 17.51 -3.40 -9.18
N LYS A 43 18.15 -2.64 -8.27
CA LYS A 43 18.95 -1.44 -8.60
C LYS A 43 18.16 -0.40 -9.42
N VAL A 44 16.87 -0.25 -9.14
CA VAL A 44 16.01 0.77 -9.77
C VAL A 44 16.47 2.17 -9.41
N LYS A 45 16.26 3.14 -10.31
CA LYS A 45 16.73 4.53 -10.15
C LYS A 45 15.61 5.55 -9.98
N ASP A 46 14.41 5.24 -10.45
CA ASP A 46 13.21 6.08 -10.32
C ASP A 46 11.99 5.24 -9.93
N VAL A 47 11.36 5.59 -8.81
CA VAL A 47 10.24 4.85 -8.20
C VAL A 47 9.06 5.77 -7.94
N VAL A 48 7.85 5.32 -8.27
CA VAL A 48 6.60 5.98 -7.86
C VAL A 48 5.77 5.11 -6.94
N ASP A 49 5.20 5.70 -5.90
CA ASP A 49 4.15 5.10 -5.08
C ASP A 49 2.77 5.65 -5.50
N ALA A 50 1.94 4.78 -6.08
CA ALA A 50 0.64 5.09 -6.63
C ALA A 50 -0.46 4.85 -5.57
N GLY A 51 -1.00 5.94 -5.03
CA GLY A 51 -1.81 5.94 -3.80
C GLY A 51 -0.94 6.11 -2.55
N CYS A 52 -0.04 7.09 -2.57
CA CYS A 52 1.02 7.25 -1.58
C CYS A 52 0.54 7.69 -0.18
N GLY A 53 -0.71 8.12 -0.02
CA GLY A 53 -1.25 8.66 1.22
C GLY A 53 -0.30 9.71 1.81
N SER A 54 0.05 9.61 3.09
CA SER A 54 1.00 10.53 3.76
C SER A 54 2.46 10.46 3.30
N GLY A 55 2.81 9.66 2.29
CA GLY A 55 4.19 9.56 1.80
C GLY A 55 5.17 8.84 2.75
N GLU A 56 4.69 8.23 3.84
CA GLU A 56 5.54 7.58 4.85
C GLU A 56 6.34 6.38 4.27
N LEU A 57 5.76 5.64 3.31
CA LEU A 57 6.50 4.60 2.59
C LEU A 57 7.70 5.20 1.84
N LEU A 58 7.47 6.25 1.05
CA LEU A 58 8.51 6.94 0.29
C LEU A 58 9.58 7.53 1.20
N LYS A 59 9.21 8.14 2.33
CA LYS A 59 10.15 8.63 3.35
C LYS A 59 11.02 7.51 3.92
N LYS A 60 10.45 6.34 4.22
CA LYS A 60 11.20 5.17 4.72
C LYS A 60 12.13 4.61 3.64
N ILE A 61 11.70 4.60 2.38
CA ILE A 61 12.54 4.22 1.24
C ILE A 61 13.72 5.20 1.13
N TRP A 62 13.45 6.50 1.07
CA TRP A 62 14.46 7.58 0.97
C TRP A 62 15.52 7.47 2.07
N LYS A 63 15.14 7.24 3.32
CA LYS A 63 16.09 7.06 4.44
C LYS A 63 16.99 5.82 4.32
N LYS A 64 16.63 4.86 3.46
CA LYS A 64 17.29 3.55 3.36
C LYS A 64 17.95 3.33 1.99
N THR A 65 17.76 4.25 1.05
CA THR A 65 18.33 4.21 -0.30
C THR A 65 19.08 5.52 -0.57
N ASN A 66 20.22 5.45 -1.27
CA ASN A 66 21.00 6.64 -1.59
C ASN A 66 20.84 6.97 -3.08
N GLY A 67 20.52 8.23 -3.40
CA GLY A 67 20.42 8.71 -4.79
C GLY A 67 19.22 8.18 -5.58
N LEU A 68 18.21 7.61 -4.92
CA LEU A 68 16.99 7.13 -5.57
C LEU A 68 16.03 8.28 -5.82
N LYS A 69 15.55 8.44 -7.06
CA LYS A 69 14.47 9.39 -7.37
C LYS A 69 13.14 8.80 -6.93
N LEU A 70 12.36 9.58 -6.19
CA LEU A 70 11.10 9.15 -5.61
C LEU A 70 9.99 10.09 -6.00
N SER A 71 8.87 9.50 -6.39
CA SER A 71 7.64 10.19 -6.67
C SER A 71 6.47 9.53 -5.92
N GLY A 72 5.43 10.28 -5.63
CA GLY A 72 4.19 9.76 -5.05
C GLY A 72 2.98 10.47 -5.61
N PHE A 73 1.87 9.78 -5.77
CA PHE A 73 0.61 10.45 -6.05
C PHE A 73 -0.54 9.85 -5.29
N ASP A 74 -1.55 10.67 -5.03
CA ASP A 74 -2.76 10.33 -4.31
C ASP A 74 -3.92 11.20 -4.80
N VAL A 75 -5.16 10.77 -4.58
CA VAL A 75 -6.36 11.52 -4.98
C VAL A 75 -6.63 12.73 -4.09
N SER A 76 -6.08 12.75 -2.88
CA SER A 76 -6.27 13.84 -1.93
C SER A 76 -5.29 14.99 -2.16
N GLN A 77 -5.78 16.08 -2.75
CA GLN A 77 -5.01 17.33 -2.92
C GLN A 77 -4.44 17.82 -1.58
N LYS A 78 -5.22 17.76 -0.50
CA LYS A 78 -4.80 18.19 0.85
C LYS A 78 -3.61 17.40 1.37
N ILE A 79 -3.62 16.07 1.19
CA ILE A 79 -2.51 15.22 1.61
C ILE A 79 -1.27 15.49 0.75
N ILE A 80 -1.46 15.68 -0.56
CA ILE A 80 -0.36 15.97 -1.48
C ILE A 80 0.31 17.31 -1.16
N GLU A 81 -0.44 18.36 -0.87
CA GLU A 81 0.11 19.65 -0.43
C GLU A 81 0.87 19.51 0.88
N ARG A 82 0.33 18.77 1.85
CA ARG A 82 1.04 18.45 3.09
C ARG A 82 2.36 17.71 2.82
N ASN A 83 2.35 16.70 1.96
CA ASN A 83 3.54 15.90 1.66
C ASN A 83 4.64 16.75 0.99
N LYS A 84 4.27 17.63 0.06
CA LYS A 84 5.20 18.58 -0.58
C LYS A 84 5.90 19.47 0.45
N ASN A 85 5.20 19.90 1.50
CA ASN A 85 5.78 20.70 2.57
C ASN A 85 6.68 19.90 3.52
N LEU A 86 6.41 18.61 3.71
CA LEU A 86 7.14 17.75 4.66
C LEU A 86 8.37 17.07 4.04
N TYR A 87 8.36 16.84 2.73
CA TYR A 87 9.33 16.00 2.03
C TYR A 87 9.79 16.69 0.74
N SER A 88 10.66 17.68 0.87
CA SER A 88 11.22 18.45 -0.25
C SER A 88 12.01 17.60 -1.26
N GLU A 89 12.42 16.40 -0.87
CA GLU A 89 13.26 15.50 -1.65
C GLU A 89 12.46 14.50 -2.50
N ILE A 90 11.12 14.54 -2.42
CA ILE A 90 10.21 13.61 -3.08
C ILE A 90 9.19 14.41 -3.91
N ASP A 91 9.00 14.02 -5.16
CA ASP A 91 8.01 14.65 -6.04
C ASP A 91 6.60 14.14 -5.74
N PHE A 92 5.62 15.03 -5.57
CA PHE A 92 4.22 14.63 -5.34
C PHE A 92 3.23 15.20 -6.36
N PHE A 93 2.26 14.37 -6.76
CA PHE A 93 1.22 14.71 -7.73
C PHE A 93 -0.17 14.38 -7.17
N CYS A 94 -1.18 15.18 -7.49
CA CYS A 94 -2.57 14.85 -7.17
C CYS A 94 -3.19 14.16 -8.38
N LEU A 95 -3.47 12.86 -8.28
CA LEU A 95 -3.99 12.02 -9.36
C LEU A 95 -4.95 10.96 -8.80
N ASN A 96 -6.02 10.65 -9.52
CA ASN A 96 -7.06 9.72 -9.07
C ASN A 96 -7.04 8.41 -9.88
N LEU A 97 -6.53 7.30 -9.32
CA LEU A 97 -6.45 5.99 -10.00
C LEU A 97 -7.77 5.44 -10.59
N ASN A 98 -8.93 5.99 -10.22
CA ASN A 98 -10.21 5.59 -10.81
C ASN A 98 -10.56 6.34 -12.11
N GLU A 99 -9.88 7.44 -12.40
CA GLU A 99 -10.08 8.21 -13.62
C GLU A 99 -9.40 7.53 -14.82
N PRO A 100 -10.02 7.57 -16.01
CA PRO A 100 -9.38 7.10 -17.23
C PRO A 100 -8.21 8.01 -17.60
N ASP A 101 -7.25 7.47 -18.37
CA ASP A 101 -6.18 8.22 -19.04
C ASP A 101 -5.24 9.03 -18.13
N ILE A 102 -5.05 8.59 -16.90
CA ILE A 102 -4.01 9.14 -16.03
C ILE A 102 -2.66 8.86 -16.69
N SER A 103 -1.97 9.92 -17.08
CA SER A 103 -0.61 9.85 -17.57
C SER A 103 0.25 10.85 -16.82
N LEU A 104 1.45 10.40 -16.49
CA LEU A 104 2.55 11.28 -16.16
C LEU A 104 3.42 11.42 -17.40
N ASN A 105 4.04 12.58 -17.60
CA ASN A 105 4.98 12.82 -18.69
C ASN A 105 6.27 11.97 -18.59
N LYS A 106 6.33 11.03 -17.63
CA LYS A 106 7.41 10.07 -17.45
C LYS A 106 6.87 8.71 -17.03
N LYS A 107 7.63 7.66 -17.36
CA LYS A 107 7.45 6.30 -16.84
C LYS A 107 8.54 6.01 -15.81
N PHE A 108 8.31 5.01 -14.95
CA PHE A 108 9.18 4.69 -13.81
C PHE A 108 9.87 3.33 -13.96
N ASP A 109 11.06 3.20 -13.36
CA ASP A 109 11.75 1.90 -13.28
C ASP A 109 10.98 0.94 -12.36
N MET A 110 10.31 1.48 -11.34
CA MET A 110 9.38 0.74 -10.51
C MET A 110 8.15 1.57 -10.15
N VAL A 111 6.97 0.98 -10.31
CA VAL A 111 5.70 1.47 -9.79
C VAL A 111 5.32 0.60 -8.59
N ILE A 112 4.94 1.22 -7.48
CA ILE A 112 4.47 0.56 -6.27
C ILE A 112 3.00 0.91 -6.07
N ASN A 113 2.17 -0.07 -5.71
CA ASN A 113 0.81 0.13 -5.24
C ASN A 113 0.63 -0.66 -3.94
N CYS A 114 0.78 0.01 -2.81
CA CYS A 114 0.88 -0.63 -1.49
C CYS A 114 -0.37 -0.36 -0.66
N GLU A 115 -1.24 -1.37 -0.48
CA GLU A 115 -2.49 -1.29 0.29
C GLU A 115 -3.46 -0.24 -0.28
N VAL A 116 -3.67 -0.25 -1.59
CA VAL A 116 -4.50 0.71 -2.33
C VAL A 116 -5.57 0.01 -3.17
N ILE A 117 -5.20 -1.03 -3.90
CA ILE A 117 -6.08 -1.71 -4.87
C ILE A 117 -7.35 -2.32 -4.24
N GLU A 118 -7.32 -2.67 -2.94
CA GLU A 118 -8.48 -3.11 -2.15
C GLU A 118 -9.57 -2.05 -1.95
N HIS A 119 -9.26 -0.78 -2.26
CA HIS A 119 -10.16 0.37 -2.15
C HIS A 119 -10.71 0.83 -3.52
N LEU A 120 -10.29 0.20 -4.62
CA LEU A 120 -10.63 0.62 -5.98
C LEU A 120 -11.74 -0.27 -6.57
N HIS A 121 -12.82 0.35 -7.05
CA HIS A 121 -13.88 -0.38 -7.74
C HIS A 121 -13.40 -0.89 -9.10
N GLU A 122 -12.70 -0.04 -9.86
CA GLU A 122 -12.21 -0.32 -11.20
C GLU A 122 -10.75 -0.85 -11.15
N TRP A 123 -10.50 -1.88 -10.34
CA TRP A 123 -9.15 -2.34 -10.04
C TRP A 123 -8.39 -2.90 -11.26
N GLN A 124 -9.10 -3.49 -12.24
CA GLN A 124 -8.49 -3.94 -13.50
C GLN A 124 -7.94 -2.75 -14.30
N ARG A 125 -8.72 -1.67 -14.41
CA ARG A 125 -8.28 -0.42 -15.04
C ARG A 125 -7.11 0.20 -14.29
N ALA A 126 -7.11 0.11 -12.97
CA ALA A 126 -5.98 0.56 -12.16
C ALA A 126 -4.71 -0.22 -12.51
N ILE A 127 -4.76 -1.55 -12.65
CA ILE A 127 -3.59 -2.35 -13.08
C ILE A 127 -3.11 -1.93 -14.48
N SER A 128 -4.02 -1.69 -15.42
CA SER A 128 -3.66 -1.18 -16.76
C SER A 128 -2.93 0.17 -16.69
N THR A 129 -3.44 1.09 -15.87
CA THR A 129 -2.81 2.40 -15.64
C THR A 129 -1.43 2.26 -15.00
N LEU A 130 -1.29 1.41 -13.98
CA LEU A 130 -0.02 1.13 -13.31
C LEU A 130 1.00 0.50 -14.27
N SER A 131 0.55 -0.40 -15.16
CA SER A 131 1.38 -0.92 -16.24
C SER A 131 1.84 0.20 -17.18
N ASN A 132 0.96 1.11 -17.58
CA ASN A 132 1.31 2.24 -18.46
C ASN A 132 2.35 3.20 -17.85
N LEU A 133 2.29 3.42 -16.54
CA LEU A 133 3.29 4.20 -15.79
C LEU A 133 4.63 3.45 -15.63
N THR A 134 4.65 2.14 -15.83
CA THR A 134 5.86 1.32 -15.75
C THR A 134 6.62 1.39 -17.08
N LYS A 135 7.95 1.62 -17.03
CA LYS A 135 8.82 1.53 -18.22
C LYS A 135 8.85 0.11 -18.76
N ASN A 136 9.17 -0.05 -20.04
CA ASN A 136 9.53 -1.36 -20.58
C ASN A 136 10.75 -1.91 -19.81
N ASN A 137 10.71 -3.18 -19.45
CA ASN A 137 11.64 -3.85 -18.53
C ASN A 137 11.66 -3.28 -17.08
N GLY A 138 10.78 -2.33 -16.76
CA GLY A 138 10.54 -1.84 -15.41
C GLY A 138 9.60 -2.76 -14.62
N TYR A 139 9.37 -2.43 -13.36
CA TYR A 139 8.68 -3.32 -12.41
C TYR A 139 7.38 -2.71 -11.88
N LEU A 140 6.35 -3.53 -11.73
CA LEU A 140 5.17 -3.23 -10.92
C LEU A 140 5.19 -4.09 -9.65
N LEU A 141 5.08 -3.45 -8.49
CA LEU A 141 4.98 -4.12 -7.20
C LEU A 141 3.63 -3.77 -6.55
N ILE A 142 2.80 -4.80 -6.31
CA ILE A 142 1.53 -4.66 -5.61
C ILE A 142 1.58 -5.41 -4.27
N THR A 143 1.10 -4.75 -3.21
CA THR A 143 0.75 -5.42 -1.96
C THR A 143 -0.70 -5.12 -1.61
N THR A 144 -1.45 -6.13 -1.21
CA THR A 144 -2.85 -6.00 -0.80
C THR A 144 -3.26 -7.16 0.11
N GLN A 145 -4.51 -7.21 0.53
CA GLN A 145 -5.05 -8.24 1.41
C GLN A 145 -5.81 -9.34 0.67
N SER A 146 -5.81 -10.53 1.25
CA SER A 146 -6.54 -11.72 0.81
C SER A 146 -7.45 -12.27 1.91
N GLY A 147 -8.29 -13.24 1.55
CA GLY A 147 -9.16 -13.93 2.49
C GLY A 147 -10.29 -13.06 3.03
N LYS A 148 -10.76 -13.37 4.24
CA LYS A 148 -11.95 -12.73 4.84
C LYS A 148 -11.73 -11.24 5.15
N ILE A 149 -12.70 -10.42 4.76
CA ILE A 149 -12.79 -9.02 5.21
C ILE A 149 -13.39 -8.98 6.62
N PHE A 150 -12.59 -8.54 7.59
CA PHE A 150 -13.02 -8.34 8.98
C PHE A 150 -13.54 -6.92 9.20
N ASN A 151 -14.22 -6.66 10.31
CA ASN A 151 -14.80 -5.34 10.60
C ASN A 151 -13.74 -4.23 10.62
N HIS A 152 -12.55 -4.48 11.16
CA HIS A 152 -11.49 -3.47 11.16
C HIS A 152 -11.04 -3.12 9.73
N HIS A 153 -10.99 -4.07 8.80
CA HIS A 153 -10.72 -3.78 7.39
C HIS A 153 -11.81 -2.90 6.75
N LYS A 154 -13.09 -3.15 7.07
CA LYS A 154 -14.19 -2.28 6.60
C LYS A 154 -14.08 -0.86 7.14
N VAL A 155 -13.65 -0.69 8.40
CA VAL A 155 -13.40 0.64 8.97
C VAL A 155 -12.20 1.32 8.32
N LEU A 156 -11.22 0.54 7.83
CA LEU A 156 -10.14 1.01 6.97
C LEU A 156 -10.58 1.32 5.53
N GLY A 157 -11.83 1.07 5.18
CA GLY A 157 -12.36 1.31 3.84
C GLY A 157 -12.10 0.19 2.84
N HIS A 158 -11.72 -1.01 3.28
CA HIS A 158 -11.58 -2.16 2.37
C HIS A 158 -12.95 -2.53 1.81
N ILE A 159 -13.09 -2.48 0.49
CA ILE A 159 -14.31 -2.90 -0.21
C ILE A 159 -14.18 -4.32 -0.76
N GLN A 160 -12.95 -4.79 -1.00
CA GLN A 160 -12.66 -6.12 -1.52
C GLN A 160 -11.30 -6.64 -1.03
N HIS A 161 -11.17 -7.96 -0.97
CA HIS A 161 -9.90 -8.66 -0.79
C HIS A 161 -9.70 -9.60 -1.98
N PHE A 162 -8.44 -9.89 -2.32
CA PHE A 162 -8.12 -10.57 -3.56
C PHE A 162 -7.73 -12.04 -3.36
N LYS A 163 -7.97 -12.84 -4.39
CA LYS A 163 -7.12 -13.97 -4.68
C LYS A 163 -5.95 -13.46 -5.52
N LYS A 164 -4.77 -13.95 -5.20
CA LYS A 164 -3.53 -13.54 -5.87
C LYS A 164 -3.57 -13.87 -7.37
N GLU A 165 -4.23 -14.97 -7.72
CA GLU A 165 -4.37 -15.48 -9.08
C GLU A 165 -5.19 -14.54 -9.98
N ASP A 166 -6.17 -13.82 -9.42
CA ASP A 166 -6.96 -12.83 -10.14
C ASP A 166 -6.09 -11.62 -10.55
N LEU A 167 -5.24 -11.17 -9.62
CA LEU A 167 -4.27 -10.10 -9.85
C LEU A 167 -3.19 -10.52 -10.86
N GLU A 168 -2.67 -11.75 -10.75
CA GLU A 168 -1.69 -12.29 -11.69
C GLU A 168 -2.24 -12.35 -13.12
N SER A 169 -3.50 -12.77 -13.27
CA SER A 169 -4.15 -12.87 -14.58
C SER A 169 -4.31 -11.49 -15.20
N GLU A 170 -4.78 -10.51 -14.44
CA GLU A 170 -4.92 -9.13 -14.91
C GLU A 170 -3.57 -8.48 -15.24
N MET A 171 -2.53 -8.74 -14.44
CA MET A 171 -1.18 -8.27 -14.74
C MET A 171 -0.68 -8.81 -16.09
N LYS A 172 -0.87 -10.11 -16.36
CA LYS A 172 -0.46 -10.74 -17.62
C LYS A 172 -1.17 -10.13 -18.84
N ILE A 173 -2.46 -9.84 -18.72
CA ILE A 173 -3.24 -9.14 -19.77
C ILE A 173 -2.62 -7.77 -20.09
N ASN A 174 -2.02 -7.12 -19.09
CA ASN A 174 -1.40 -5.80 -19.20
C ASN A 174 0.12 -5.85 -19.43
N ASN A 175 0.62 -6.90 -20.10
CA ASN A 175 2.03 -7.10 -20.47
C ASN A 175 3.00 -7.10 -19.27
N LEU A 176 2.54 -7.59 -18.11
CA LEU A 176 3.38 -7.73 -16.91
C LEU A 176 3.65 -9.21 -16.64
N GLU A 177 4.91 -9.62 -16.78
CA GLU A 177 5.39 -10.95 -16.43
C GLU A 177 5.58 -11.08 -14.92
N ILE A 178 5.02 -12.11 -14.31
CA ILE A 178 5.12 -12.33 -12.86
C ILE A 178 6.51 -12.88 -12.52
N ILE A 179 7.30 -12.12 -11.76
CA ILE A 179 8.62 -12.57 -11.24
C ILE A 179 8.46 -13.25 -9.88
N GLU A 180 7.69 -12.64 -8.99
CA GLU A 180 7.42 -13.17 -7.67
C GLU A 180 5.97 -12.93 -7.33
N SER A 181 5.31 -13.95 -6.79
CA SER A 181 3.93 -13.82 -6.35
C SER A 181 3.68 -14.73 -5.17
N SER A 182 3.38 -14.14 -4.02
CA SER A 182 3.26 -14.86 -2.76
C SER A 182 2.09 -14.38 -1.90
N TYR A 183 1.48 -15.34 -1.21
CA TYR A 183 0.79 -15.06 0.04
C TYR A 183 1.80 -14.98 1.18
N ALA A 184 1.54 -14.18 2.20
CA ALA A 184 2.42 -14.00 3.33
C ALA A 184 1.67 -13.70 4.64
N GLY A 185 2.33 -13.97 5.75
CA GLY A 185 1.86 -13.58 7.09
C GLY A 185 1.23 -14.70 7.91
N TRP A 186 1.13 -15.92 7.41
CA TRP A 186 0.63 -17.03 8.23
C TRP A 186 1.69 -17.49 9.26
N PRO A 187 1.29 -17.83 10.51
CA PRO A 187 -0.06 -17.74 11.07
C PRO A 187 -0.33 -16.38 11.75
N PHE A 188 0.71 -15.57 11.98
CA PHE A 188 0.64 -14.48 12.95
C PHE A 188 -0.18 -13.27 12.49
N MET A 189 -0.19 -12.96 11.20
CA MET A 189 -1.09 -11.93 10.65
C MET A 189 -2.55 -12.38 10.67
N ASN A 190 -2.82 -13.69 10.44
CA ASN A 190 -4.17 -14.24 10.62
C ASN A 190 -4.60 -14.13 12.08
N LEU A 191 -3.71 -14.49 13.01
CA LEU A 191 -3.96 -14.38 14.45
C LEU A 191 -4.23 -12.93 14.85
N LYS A 192 -3.45 -11.96 14.36
CA LYS A 192 -3.74 -10.53 14.55
C LYS A 192 -5.16 -10.20 14.10
N ASN A 193 -5.54 -10.60 12.88
CA ASN A 193 -6.86 -10.30 12.33
C ASN A 193 -8.00 -10.91 13.16
N ILE A 194 -7.82 -12.14 13.67
CA ILE A 194 -8.80 -12.78 14.56
C ILE A 194 -8.89 -12.02 15.89
N ILE A 195 -7.75 -11.72 16.53
CA ILE A 195 -7.72 -10.97 17.80
C ILE A 195 -8.38 -9.61 17.64
N LEU A 196 -8.03 -8.85 16.60
CA LEU A 196 -8.66 -7.56 16.31
C LEU A 196 -10.16 -7.73 16.07
N SER A 197 -10.59 -8.77 15.35
CA SER A 197 -12.02 -9.01 15.13
C SER A 197 -12.80 -9.31 16.41
N LEU A 198 -12.16 -9.90 17.43
CA LEU A 198 -12.77 -10.17 18.73
C LEU A 198 -12.79 -8.92 19.60
N LEU A 199 -11.70 -8.15 19.63
CA LEU A 199 -11.57 -6.94 20.46
C LEU A 199 -12.40 -5.77 19.94
N PHE A 200 -12.58 -5.65 18.63
CA PHE A 200 -13.24 -4.52 17.98
C PHE A 200 -14.63 -4.86 17.44
N LYS A 201 -15.34 -5.82 18.06
CA LYS A 201 -16.68 -6.25 17.63
C LYS A 201 -17.71 -5.11 17.62
N ASP A 202 -17.62 -4.15 18.56
CA ASP A 202 -18.68 -3.16 18.82
C ASP A 202 -18.24 -1.68 18.86
N ILE A 203 -17.11 -1.29 18.27
CA ILE A 203 -16.57 0.06 18.49
C ILE A 203 -16.72 1.02 17.29
N LYS A 204 -17.31 2.20 17.57
CA LYS A 204 -17.41 3.39 16.69
C LYS A 204 -16.02 3.88 16.22
N LYS A 205 -15.97 4.49 15.02
CA LYS A 205 -14.77 5.02 14.32
C LYS A 205 -13.71 5.73 15.19
N SER A 206 -14.07 6.31 16.34
CA SER A 206 -13.20 7.10 17.21
C SER A 206 -12.08 6.32 17.91
N THR A 207 -12.24 5.03 18.22
CA THR A 207 -11.28 4.31 19.09
C THR A 207 -10.05 3.78 18.35
N ILE A 208 -10.15 3.57 17.03
CA ILE A 208 -8.98 3.21 16.20
C ILE A 208 -8.02 4.41 16.05
N ILE A 209 -8.58 5.62 16.10
CA ILE A 209 -7.83 6.87 15.90
C ILE A 209 -7.06 7.28 17.17
N THR A 210 -7.51 6.87 18.37
CA THR A 210 -6.98 7.39 19.65
C THR A 210 -6.17 6.41 20.49
N SER A 211 -5.59 5.34 19.92
CA SER A 211 -4.73 4.47 20.73
C SER A 211 -3.46 5.22 21.17
N LYS A 212 -3.51 5.84 22.37
CA LYS A 212 -2.34 6.39 23.04
C LYS A 212 -1.28 5.29 23.09
N LYS A 213 -0.08 5.58 22.60
CA LYS A 213 1.08 4.67 22.54
C LYS A 213 1.64 4.38 23.94
N GLY A 214 0.88 3.67 24.77
CA GLY A 214 1.33 3.17 26.05
C GLY A 214 2.45 2.13 25.90
N VAL A 215 3.20 1.88 26.98
CA VAL A 215 4.32 0.92 27.00
C VAL A 215 3.88 -0.48 26.54
N ALA A 216 2.69 -0.92 26.94
CA ALA A 216 2.11 -2.20 26.52
C ALA A 216 1.93 -2.32 25.00
N ASN A 217 1.47 -1.26 24.31
CA ASN A 217 1.31 -1.27 22.86
C ASN A 217 2.66 -1.37 22.15
N LYS A 218 3.69 -0.68 22.67
CA LYS A 218 5.06 -0.78 22.13
C LYS A 218 5.61 -2.21 22.28
N LEU A 219 5.39 -2.86 23.42
CA LEU A 219 5.80 -4.24 23.63
C LEU A 219 5.07 -5.20 22.67
N ALA A 220 3.75 -5.07 22.55
CA ALA A 220 2.96 -5.88 21.60
C ALA A 220 3.47 -5.70 20.16
N PHE A 221 3.76 -4.48 19.73
CA PHE A 221 4.29 -4.21 18.39
C PHE A 221 5.67 -4.85 18.18
N ARG A 222 6.55 -4.85 19.19
CA ARG A 222 7.83 -5.55 19.11
C ARG A 222 7.66 -7.06 18.96
N ILE A 223 6.75 -7.66 19.73
CA ILE A 223 6.44 -9.09 19.65
C ILE A 223 5.92 -9.42 18.25
N PHE A 224 4.89 -8.71 17.77
CA PHE A 224 4.32 -8.96 16.44
C PHE A 224 5.32 -8.69 15.31
N SER A 225 6.22 -7.72 15.46
CA SER A 225 7.29 -7.47 14.47
C SER A 225 8.22 -8.68 14.35
N TYR A 226 8.60 -9.28 15.49
CA TYR A 226 9.38 -10.51 15.50
C TYR A 226 8.59 -11.67 14.88
N LEU A 227 7.33 -11.89 15.31
CA LEU A 227 6.48 -12.93 14.77
C LEU A 227 6.25 -12.81 13.25
N TYR A 228 6.17 -11.59 12.74
CA TYR A 228 6.01 -11.35 11.30
C TYR A 228 7.29 -11.64 10.52
N SER A 229 8.46 -11.43 11.14
CA SER A 229 9.75 -11.79 10.52
C SER A 229 9.92 -13.30 10.28
N ILE A 230 9.26 -14.12 11.10
CA ILE A 230 9.26 -15.59 10.98
C ILE A 230 7.97 -16.15 10.36
N SER A 231 7.07 -15.27 9.89
CA SER A 231 5.83 -15.69 9.24
C SER A 231 6.11 -16.33 7.88
N SER A 232 5.23 -17.24 7.49
CA SER A 232 5.26 -17.87 6.17
C SER A 232 5.24 -16.81 5.08
N GLN A 233 6.10 -17.00 4.07
CA GLN A 233 6.08 -16.25 2.81
C GLN A 233 5.39 -17.02 1.69
N LYS A 234 4.62 -18.06 2.02
CA LYS A 234 3.84 -18.86 1.06
C LYS A 234 2.34 -18.88 1.38
N ARG A 235 1.95 -18.49 2.60
CA ARG A 235 0.57 -18.52 3.11
C ARG A 235 0.31 -17.29 3.97
N GLY A 236 -0.95 -16.88 4.04
CA GLY A 236 -1.41 -15.81 4.93
C GLY A 236 -2.28 -14.77 4.21
N PRO A 237 -2.72 -13.74 4.95
CA PRO A 237 -3.68 -12.76 4.45
C PRO A 237 -3.02 -11.67 3.60
N GLN A 238 -1.69 -11.55 3.59
CA GLN A 238 -1.00 -10.53 2.80
C GLN A 238 -0.66 -11.09 1.43
N ILE A 239 -0.97 -10.35 0.37
CA ILE A 239 -0.47 -10.59 -0.98
C ILE A 239 0.73 -9.69 -1.24
N PHE A 240 1.74 -10.23 -1.91
CA PHE A 240 2.88 -9.53 -2.45
C PHE A 240 3.17 -10.05 -3.86
N ILE A 241 3.06 -9.20 -4.86
CA ILE A 241 3.32 -9.53 -6.27
C ILE A 241 4.32 -8.52 -6.83
N LEU A 242 5.36 -9.03 -7.48
CA LEU A 242 6.33 -8.29 -8.26
C LEU A 242 6.26 -8.81 -9.69
N ALA A 243 5.99 -7.92 -10.62
CA ALA A 243 5.95 -8.22 -12.05
C ALA A 243 6.89 -7.28 -12.82
N GLN A 244 7.37 -7.72 -13.98
CA GLN A 244 8.17 -6.91 -14.89
C GLN A 244 7.40 -6.68 -16.18
N LYS A 245 7.43 -5.44 -16.67
CA LYS A 245 6.78 -5.07 -17.91
C LYS A 245 7.57 -5.59 -19.10
N ILE A 246 6.93 -6.42 -19.91
CA ILE A 246 7.46 -6.88 -21.20
C ILE A 246 7.27 -5.75 -22.23
N SER A 247 8.20 -5.66 -23.18
CA SER A 247 8.17 -4.65 -24.25
C SER A 247 7.06 -4.87 -25.25
#